data_AF-A0A7Y8MQL6-F1
#
_entry.id   AF-A0A7Y8MQL6-F1
#
_cell.length_a   1.000
_cell.length_b   1.000
_cell.length_c   1.000
_cell.angle_alpha   90.00
_cell.angle_beta   90.00
_cell.angle_gamma   90.00
#
_symmetry.space_group_name_H-M   'P 1'
#
loop_
_entity.id
_entity.type
_entity.pdbx_description
1 polymer ?
#
loop_
_entity_poly.entity_id
_entity_poly.type
_entity_poly.pdbx_seq_one_letter_code
_entity_poly.pdbx_strand_id
1 'polypeptide(L)'
;MQSILKIAVLIIFASVAAASSADACPLAGRYNVEGTNVGGQGRYKGEAVISANGEKCVVNWLPPNTSAGEGTFDGETLTVRFSGAGARGTVVYTLQTDGSLDGRWWLDQDEGRVGRERLTPMGKSSGAGGPTGPAAAEGQVLGGGQTLVVQMSGIDDIGLAGVASERRSFRILGGAEWSAQNQNASARIDLTSQLDPGRNVLVLLLHDKRFVFGGKWAYRFALKADGETIWSDRNAGSTRGAGIRYWAAFEITRDASGRLSVSTASSATLAGLNPTIDDLNARLIANFGEETSVMGALAGALVEGMAVDMLGGGGTSPQQRCPNTVWWECY
;
A
#
# COMPACT_ATOMS: atom_id res chain seq x y z
N MET A 1 -68.57 33.17 2.34
CA MET A 1 -68.47 31.70 2.42
C MET A 1 -67.29 31.27 1.54
N GLN A 2 -66.05 31.44 1.99
CA GLN A 2 -65.22 30.42 2.67
C GLN A 2 -65.39 29.00 2.11
N SER A 3 -64.43 28.55 1.30
CA SER A 3 -64.07 27.13 1.18
C SER A 3 -62.59 27.04 0.78
N ILE A 4 -61.80 26.62 1.76
CA ILE A 4 -60.34 26.48 1.74
C ILE A 4 -60.01 25.09 1.23
N LEU A 5 -59.36 24.98 0.07
CA LEU A 5 -58.83 23.71 -0.43
C LEU A 5 -57.45 23.47 0.21
N LYS A 6 -57.41 22.60 1.21
CA LYS A 6 -56.18 22.11 1.85
C LYS A 6 -55.61 20.97 1.00
N ILE A 7 -54.50 21.21 0.31
CA ILE A 7 -53.70 20.13 -0.29
C ILE A 7 -52.61 19.75 0.70
N ALA A 8 -52.70 18.53 1.22
CA ALA A 8 -51.73 17.94 2.12
C ALA A 8 -50.44 17.61 1.35
N VAL A 9 -49.34 18.23 1.75
CA VAL A 9 -47.99 17.89 1.29
C VAL A 9 -47.51 16.68 2.10
N LEU A 10 -47.45 15.53 1.45
CA LEU A 10 -46.90 14.30 2.03
C LEU A 10 -45.37 14.34 1.89
N ILE A 11 -44.67 14.73 2.95
CA ILE A 11 -43.20 14.70 3.00
C ILE A 11 -42.77 13.26 3.31
N ILE A 12 -42.33 12.52 2.29
CA ILE A 12 -41.68 11.22 2.45
C ILE A 12 -40.23 11.48 2.84
N PHE A 13 -39.92 11.41 4.13
CA PHE A 13 -38.53 11.33 4.61
C PHE A 13 -37.99 9.93 4.29
N ALA A 14 -37.27 9.78 3.18
CA ALA A 14 -36.45 8.61 2.92
C ALA A 14 -35.23 8.67 3.84
N SER A 15 -35.27 7.92 4.94
CA SER A 15 -34.13 7.72 5.83
C SER A 15 -33.03 6.98 5.07
N VAL A 16 -32.03 7.73 4.58
CA VAL A 16 -30.79 7.13 4.09
C VAL A 16 -30.07 6.56 5.30
N ALA A 17 -30.20 5.25 5.52
CA ALA A 17 -29.36 4.54 6.47
C ALA A 17 -27.92 4.62 5.94
N ALA A 18 -27.11 5.50 6.53
CA ALA A 18 -25.67 5.45 6.35
C ALA A 18 -25.23 4.06 6.81
N ALA A 19 -24.81 3.22 5.86
CA ALA A 19 -24.07 2.02 6.19
C ALA A 19 -22.75 2.51 6.80
N SER A 20 -22.72 2.61 8.13
CA SER A 20 -21.47 2.68 8.87
C SER A 20 -20.69 1.44 8.46
N SER A 21 -19.69 1.60 7.62
CA SER A 21 -18.69 0.57 7.38
C SER A 21 -18.22 0.12 8.76
N ALA A 22 -18.52 -1.11 9.15
CA ALA A 22 -18.05 -1.67 10.42
C ALA A 22 -16.56 -1.35 10.53
N ASP A 23 -16.22 -0.52 11.51
CA ASP A 23 -14.97 0.22 11.51
C ASP A 23 -13.80 -0.78 11.50
N ALA A 24 -13.05 -0.74 10.41
CA ALA A 24 -11.79 -1.44 10.30
C ALA A 24 -10.93 -1.15 11.54
N CYS A 25 -10.16 -2.13 12.01
CA CYS A 25 -9.22 -1.97 13.13
C CYS A 25 -8.48 -0.60 13.04
N PRO A 26 -8.75 0.36 13.96
CA PRO A 26 -8.25 1.74 13.82
C PRO A 26 -6.74 1.85 14.02
N LEU A 27 -6.14 0.80 14.59
CA LEU A 27 -4.71 0.62 14.79
C LEU A 27 -3.99 0.01 13.57
N ALA A 28 -4.67 -0.19 12.43
CA ALA A 28 -4.03 -0.76 11.26
C ALA A 28 -2.79 0.07 10.81
N GLY A 29 -1.68 -0.62 10.55
CA GLY A 29 -0.39 0.01 10.23
C GLY A 29 0.82 -0.89 10.51
N ARG A 30 2.02 -0.37 10.23
CA ARG A 30 3.31 -1.00 10.53
C ARG A 30 3.98 -0.36 11.73
N TYR A 31 4.62 -1.19 12.55
CA TYR A 31 5.20 -0.81 13.84
C TYR A 31 6.61 -1.39 14.01
N ASN A 32 7.54 -0.55 14.47
CA ASN A 32 8.79 -1.03 15.04
C ASN A 32 8.49 -1.63 16.42
N VAL A 33 9.02 -2.83 16.68
CA VAL A 33 8.87 -3.52 17.96
C VAL A 33 10.18 -3.43 18.72
N GLU A 34 10.13 -2.97 19.97
CA GLU A 34 11.23 -3.12 20.92
C GLU A 34 10.68 -3.74 22.21
N GLY A 35 11.29 -4.82 22.70
CA GLY A 35 10.74 -5.51 23.86
C GLY A 35 11.74 -6.30 24.69
N THR A 36 11.23 -6.93 25.75
CA THR A 36 11.95 -7.86 26.63
C THR A 36 11.17 -9.15 26.81
N ASN A 37 11.87 -10.28 26.75
CA ASN A 37 11.30 -11.60 26.97
C ASN A 37 10.72 -11.76 28.38
N VAL A 38 9.85 -12.76 28.56
CA VAL A 38 9.24 -13.11 29.85
C VAL A 38 10.27 -13.21 30.98
N GLY A 39 10.01 -12.51 32.09
CA GLY A 39 10.94 -12.45 33.24
C GLY A 39 12.22 -11.66 32.96
N GLY A 40 12.26 -10.82 31.93
CA GLY A 40 13.37 -9.91 31.63
C GLY A 40 14.60 -10.58 31.01
N GLN A 41 14.49 -11.82 30.52
CA GLN A 41 15.62 -12.66 30.08
C GLN A 41 16.27 -12.25 28.74
N GLY A 42 16.19 -10.98 28.35
CA GLY A 42 16.79 -10.47 27.12
C GLY A 42 15.92 -9.44 26.43
N ARG A 43 16.56 -8.57 25.64
CA ARG A 43 15.90 -7.57 24.78
C ARG A 43 15.78 -8.12 23.37
N TYR A 44 14.72 -7.74 22.67
CA TYR A 44 14.53 -8.04 21.25
C TYR A 44 14.06 -6.78 20.50
N LYS A 45 14.26 -6.83 19.18
CA LYS A 45 13.72 -5.86 18.23
C LYS A 45 13.10 -6.62 17.06
N GLY A 46 12.08 -6.04 16.44
CA GLY A 46 11.40 -6.63 15.29
C GLY A 46 10.44 -5.64 14.64
N GLU A 47 9.53 -6.18 13.86
CA GLU A 47 8.46 -5.44 13.21
C GLU A 47 7.10 -6.13 13.48
N ALA A 48 6.05 -5.33 13.59
CA ALA A 48 4.68 -5.82 13.65
C ALA A 48 3.80 -5.12 12.61
N VAL A 49 2.90 -5.87 11.99
CA VAL A 49 1.87 -5.34 11.08
C VAL A 49 0.52 -5.60 11.71
N ILE A 50 -0.25 -4.54 11.92
CA ILE A 50 -1.65 -4.62 12.38
C ILE A 50 -2.55 -4.39 11.16
N SER A 51 -3.49 -5.28 10.91
CA SER A 51 -4.51 -5.15 9.86
C SER A 51 -5.92 -5.38 10.42
N ALA A 52 -6.93 -4.96 9.66
CA ALA A 52 -8.33 -5.18 10.01
C ALA A 52 -8.83 -6.52 9.44
N ASN A 53 -9.63 -7.25 10.22
CA ASN A 53 -10.42 -8.40 9.77
C ASN A 53 -11.83 -8.30 10.36
N GLY A 54 -12.74 -7.64 9.63
CA GLY A 54 -14.00 -7.18 10.19
C GLY A 54 -13.75 -6.23 11.37
N GLU A 55 -14.39 -6.50 12.50
CA GLU A 55 -14.24 -5.74 13.75
C GLU A 55 -12.96 -6.10 14.54
N LYS A 56 -12.19 -7.10 14.08
CA LYS A 56 -10.97 -7.54 14.75
C LYS A 56 -9.72 -6.86 14.19
N CYS A 57 -8.71 -6.75 15.06
CA CYS A 57 -7.34 -6.44 14.70
C CYS A 57 -6.53 -7.74 14.57
N VAL A 58 -5.88 -7.95 13.43
CA VAL A 58 -4.92 -9.03 13.22
C VAL A 58 -3.52 -8.46 13.36
N VAL A 59 -2.70 -9.05 14.21
CA VAL A 59 -1.31 -8.64 14.43
C VAL A 59 -0.38 -9.74 13.93
N ASN A 60 0.55 -9.37 13.04
CA ASN A 60 1.61 -10.25 12.55
C ASN A 60 2.95 -9.71 13.01
N TRP A 61 3.66 -10.47 13.85
CA TRP A 61 5.05 -10.17 14.22
C TRP A 61 5.98 -10.85 13.21
N LEU A 62 6.91 -10.06 12.69
CA LEU A 62 7.86 -10.46 11.66
C LEU A 62 9.21 -10.86 12.29
N PRO A 63 10.11 -11.51 11.52
CA PRO A 63 11.37 -12.04 12.04
C PRO A 63 12.16 -11.08 12.96
N PRO A 64 12.87 -11.61 13.97
CA PRO A 64 13.33 -13.00 14.06
C PRO A 64 12.31 -14.00 14.62
N ASN A 65 11.18 -13.57 15.18
CA ASN A 65 10.13 -14.45 15.67
C ASN A 65 8.85 -14.20 14.87
N THR A 66 8.43 -15.19 14.07
CA THR A 66 7.16 -15.13 13.36
C THR A 66 6.03 -15.63 14.26
N SER A 67 5.11 -14.75 14.60
CA SER A 67 3.87 -15.08 15.31
C SER A 67 2.71 -14.29 14.71
N ALA A 68 1.50 -14.78 14.91
CA ALA A 68 0.29 -14.08 14.50
C ALA A 68 -0.76 -14.17 15.61
N GLY A 69 -1.62 -13.17 15.68
CA GLY A 69 -2.69 -13.11 16.66
C GLY A 69 -3.88 -12.29 16.20
N GLU A 70 -5.02 -12.55 16.82
CA GLU A 70 -6.25 -11.78 16.62
C GLU A 70 -6.67 -11.14 17.95
N GLY A 71 -7.20 -9.92 17.85
CA GLY A 71 -7.61 -9.15 19.01
C GLY A 71 -8.73 -8.16 18.74
N THR A 72 -9.18 -7.55 19.83
CA THR A 72 -10.20 -6.50 19.83
C THR A 72 -9.62 -5.23 20.43
N PHE A 73 -9.96 -4.09 19.83
CA PHE A 73 -9.59 -2.76 20.32
C PHE A 73 -10.84 -2.04 20.84
N ASP A 74 -10.78 -1.54 22.07
CA ASP A 74 -11.91 -0.88 22.72
C ASP A 74 -11.84 0.66 22.70
N GLY A 75 -10.85 1.23 22.00
CA GLY A 75 -10.59 2.67 21.96
C GLY A 75 -9.34 3.10 22.74
N GLU A 76 -8.91 2.29 23.71
CA GLU A 76 -7.72 2.56 24.53
C GLU A 76 -6.78 1.35 24.55
N THR A 77 -7.33 0.15 24.60
CA THR A 77 -6.60 -1.10 24.79
C THR A 77 -6.84 -2.08 23.65
N LEU A 78 -5.77 -2.63 23.10
CA LEU A 78 -5.81 -3.74 22.14
C LEU A 78 -5.40 -5.03 22.86
N THR A 79 -6.33 -5.98 22.97
CA THR A 79 -6.07 -7.30 23.55
C THR A 79 -5.99 -8.35 22.44
N VAL A 80 -4.85 -9.02 22.30
CA VAL A 80 -4.58 -9.98 21.22
C VAL A 80 -4.20 -11.34 21.81
N ARG A 81 -4.86 -12.39 21.32
CA ARG A 81 -4.44 -13.77 21.51
C ARG A 81 -3.52 -14.17 20.37
N PHE A 82 -2.30 -14.59 20.68
CA PHE A 82 -1.31 -14.93 19.66
C PHE A 82 -0.86 -16.39 19.76
N SER A 83 -0.37 -16.88 18.63
CA SER A 83 0.32 -18.17 18.54
C SER A 83 1.54 -18.07 17.63
N GLY A 84 2.62 -18.75 18.00
CA GLY A 84 3.88 -18.75 17.24
C GLY A 84 4.95 -19.60 17.92
N ALA A 85 5.86 -20.19 17.13
CA ALA A 85 6.96 -21.03 17.62
C ALA A 85 6.54 -22.14 18.62
N GLY A 86 5.34 -22.70 18.45
CA GLY A 86 4.80 -23.75 19.34
C GLY A 86 4.22 -23.25 20.66
N ALA A 87 4.14 -21.94 20.89
CA ALA A 87 3.57 -21.33 22.09
C ALA A 87 2.29 -20.54 21.78
N ARG A 88 1.45 -20.37 22.81
CA ARG A 88 0.25 -19.50 22.80
C ARG A 88 0.31 -18.55 23.97
N GLY A 89 -0.25 -17.36 23.78
CA GLY A 89 -0.24 -16.34 24.79
C GLY A 89 -1.21 -15.21 24.53
N THR A 90 -1.15 -14.23 25.42
CA THR A 90 -1.92 -12.99 25.32
C THR A 90 -0.97 -11.82 25.37
N VAL A 91 -1.26 -10.79 24.58
CA VAL A 91 -0.65 -9.46 24.70
C VAL A 91 -1.75 -8.42 24.85
N VAL A 92 -1.52 -7.47 25.76
CA VAL A 92 -2.40 -6.34 26.00
C VAL A 92 -1.59 -5.08 25.76
N TYR A 93 -1.99 -4.31 24.75
CA TYR A 93 -1.41 -3.01 24.42
C TYR A 93 -2.28 -1.87 24.91
N THR A 94 -1.67 -0.88 25.54
CA THR A 94 -2.31 0.42 25.81
C THR A 94 -1.85 1.44 24.78
N LEU A 95 -2.80 2.06 24.08
CA LEU A 95 -2.56 3.16 23.15
C LEU A 95 -2.07 4.39 23.91
N GLN A 96 -0.92 4.89 23.50
CA GLN A 96 -0.30 6.09 24.02
C GLN A 96 -0.72 7.32 23.20
N THR A 97 -0.53 8.51 23.77
CA THR A 97 -0.88 9.79 23.11
C THR A 97 -0.08 10.07 21.84
N ASP A 98 1.09 9.45 21.68
CA ASP A 98 1.93 9.54 20.47
C ASP A 98 1.56 8.51 19.39
N GLY A 99 0.50 7.73 19.60
CA GLY A 99 0.05 6.66 18.71
C GLY A 99 0.80 5.34 18.89
N SER A 100 1.78 5.27 19.79
CA SER A 100 2.44 4.02 20.12
C SER A 100 1.61 3.11 21.01
N LEU A 101 1.99 1.85 21.08
CA LEU A 101 1.30 0.79 21.81
C LEU A 101 2.27 0.18 22.82
N ASP A 102 2.02 0.40 24.11
CA ASP A 102 2.79 -0.23 25.19
C ASP A 102 2.15 -1.56 25.59
N GLY A 103 2.86 -2.64 25.29
CA GLY A 103 2.44 -4.02 25.43
C GLY A 103 2.98 -4.71 26.66
N ARG A 104 2.11 -5.51 27.29
CA ARG A 104 2.51 -6.58 28.22
C ARG A 104 2.00 -7.89 27.69
N TRP A 105 2.85 -8.92 27.69
CA TRP A 105 2.48 -10.23 27.17
C TRP A 105 2.94 -11.36 28.07
N TRP A 106 2.26 -12.50 27.98
CA TRP A 106 2.57 -13.71 28.72
C TRP A 106 2.17 -14.94 27.92
N LEU A 107 2.73 -16.08 28.29
CA LEU A 107 2.35 -17.38 27.73
C LEU A 107 1.24 -17.99 28.59
N ASP A 108 0.29 -18.70 27.97
CA ASP A 108 -0.85 -19.30 28.69
C ASP A 108 -0.41 -20.28 29.78
N GLN A 109 0.76 -20.91 29.61
CA GLN A 109 1.35 -21.86 30.55
C GLN A 109 2.15 -21.21 31.69
N ASP A 110 2.36 -19.88 31.66
CA ASP A 110 3.19 -19.16 32.63
C ASP A 110 2.75 -17.68 32.75
N GLU A 111 1.50 -17.46 33.19
CA GLU A 111 0.93 -16.11 33.33
C GLU A 111 1.65 -15.23 34.35
N GLY A 112 2.40 -15.84 35.28
CA GLY A 112 3.17 -15.14 36.30
C GLY A 112 4.41 -14.42 35.76
N ARG A 113 4.90 -14.81 34.57
CA ARG A 113 6.08 -14.19 33.94
C ARG A 113 5.67 -13.36 32.74
N VAL A 114 5.74 -12.04 32.91
CA VAL A 114 5.38 -11.09 31.86
C VAL A 114 6.61 -10.65 31.05
N GLY A 115 6.43 -10.57 29.74
CA GLY A 115 7.25 -9.79 28.83
C GLY A 115 6.66 -8.38 28.64
N ARG A 116 7.46 -7.47 28.08
CA ARG A 116 7.05 -6.11 27.75
C ARG A 116 7.51 -5.77 26.35
N GLU A 117 6.74 -4.98 25.63
CA GLU A 117 7.19 -4.41 24.36
C GLU A 117 6.52 -3.08 24.08
N ARG A 118 7.15 -2.29 23.21
CA ARG A 118 6.58 -1.06 22.65
C ARG A 118 6.53 -1.20 21.14
N LEU A 119 5.33 -1.04 20.60
CA LEU A 119 5.08 -0.90 19.17
C LEU A 119 5.05 0.58 18.87
N THR A 120 6.11 1.06 18.23
CA THR A 120 6.19 2.44 17.77
C THR A 120 5.74 2.46 16.32
N PRO A 121 4.66 3.19 15.96
CA PRO A 121 4.27 3.34 14.57
C PRO A 121 5.51 3.70 13.76
N MET A 122 5.72 3.00 12.65
CA MET A 122 6.73 3.42 11.67
C MET A 122 6.26 4.67 10.90
N GLY A 123 5.34 5.43 11.53
CA GLY A 123 4.29 6.23 10.94
C GLY A 123 3.19 5.38 10.27
N LYS A 124 1.91 5.71 10.48
CA LYS A 124 1.16 6.19 9.29
C LYS A 124 2.02 7.33 8.78
N SER A 125 2.42 7.43 7.52
CA SER A 125 3.35 8.49 7.09
C SER A 125 2.89 9.88 7.58
N SER A 126 3.40 10.28 8.74
CA SER A 126 2.99 11.47 9.49
C SER A 126 4.29 12.07 10.03
N GLY A 127 5.13 12.54 9.09
CA GLY A 127 6.41 13.25 9.30
C GLY A 127 7.46 12.46 10.11
N ALA A 128 8.57 11.96 9.58
CA ALA A 128 9.48 12.57 8.62
C ALA A 128 10.41 11.51 7.96
N GLY A 129 9.86 10.38 7.50
CA GLY A 129 10.66 9.36 6.82
C GLY A 129 9.95 8.10 6.30
N GLY A 130 8.62 8.00 6.42
CA GLY A 130 7.80 7.04 5.68
C GLY A 130 7.17 7.67 4.43
N PRO A 131 6.53 6.89 3.54
CA PRO A 131 5.98 7.32 2.24
C PRO A 131 4.99 8.49 2.39
N THR A 132 5.49 9.72 2.37
CA THR A 132 4.64 10.92 2.27
C THR A 132 4.25 11.07 0.82
N GLY A 133 3.22 10.38 0.35
CA GLY A 133 2.48 10.85 -0.83
C GLY A 133 2.24 12.37 -0.64
N PRO A 134 2.49 13.21 -1.64
CA PRO A 134 2.48 14.64 -1.45
C PRO A 134 1.12 15.11 -0.98
N ALA A 135 1.15 16.21 -0.23
CA ALA A 135 0.03 16.89 0.38
C ALA A 135 -0.95 17.53 -0.63
N ALA A 136 -1.14 16.93 -1.80
CA ALA A 136 -2.30 17.24 -2.63
C ALA A 136 -3.52 16.66 -1.91
N ALA A 137 -4.54 17.50 -1.70
CA ALA A 137 -5.75 17.07 -1.03
C ALA A 137 -6.35 15.87 -1.78
N GLU A 138 -6.95 14.94 -1.06
CA GLU A 138 -7.65 13.81 -1.66
C GLU A 138 -8.67 14.28 -2.70
N GLY A 139 -8.72 13.64 -3.87
CA GLY A 139 -9.61 14.01 -4.97
C GLY A 139 -9.31 15.37 -5.62
N GLN A 140 -8.19 16.02 -5.28
CA GLN A 140 -7.78 17.27 -5.92
C GLN A 140 -7.56 17.05 -7.42
N VAL A 141 -8.28 17.82 -8.24
CA VAL A 141 -8.06 17.88 -9.68
C VAL A 141 -6.71 18.56 -9.95
N LEU A 142 -5.82 17.84 -10.62
CA LEU A 142 -4.46 18.29 -10.92
C LEU A 142 -4.36 18.90 -12.32
N GLY A 143 -5.23 18.47 -13.25
CA GLY A 143 -5.25 18.95 -14.62
C GLY A 143 -5.72 17.86 -15.60
N GLY A 144 -5.32 18.00 -16.86
CA GLY A 144 -5.71 17.11 -17.93
C GLY A 144 -5.13 17.54 -19.27
N GLY A 145 -5.25 16.69 -20.28
CA GLY A 145 -4.64 16.92 -21.59
C GLY A 145 -4.91 15.81 -22.59
N GLN A 146 -4.20 15.81 -23.71
CA GLN A 146 -4.22 14.72 -24.69
C GLN A 146 -3.14 13.67 -24.42
N THR A 147 -2.07 14.08 -23.75
CA THR A 147 -0.92 13.22 -23.43
C THR A 147 -0.68 13.20 -21.92
N LEU A 148 -0.17 12.08 -21.41
CA LEU A 148 0.20 11.94 -20.01
C LEU A 148 1.51 11.18 -19.88
N VAL A 149 2.47 11.76 -19.18
CA VAL A 149 3.82 11.22 -19.03
C VAL A 149 4.24 11.20 -17.57
N VAL A 150 4.78 10.07 -17.14
CA VAL A 150 5.52 9.97 -15.87
C VAL A 150 7.00 10.22 -16.15
N GLN A 151 7.60 11.10 -15.35
CA GLN A 151 9.03 11.36 -15.38
C GLN A 151 9.63 11.02 -14.01
N MET A 152 10.67 10.20 -14.01
CA MET A 152 11.42 9.77 -12.84
C MET A 152 12.87 10.24 -12.97
N SER A 153 13.46 10.70 -11.87
CA SER A 153 14.89 11.07 -11.85
C SER A 153 15.47 10.98 -10.44
N GLY A 154 16.77 10.73 -10.36
CA GLY A 154 17.45 10.57 -9.06
C GLY A 154 16.83 9.45 -8.25
N ILE A 155 16.45 8.37 -8.92
CA ILE A 155 15.94 7.17 -8.27
C ILE A 155 17.14 6.43 -7.67
N ASP A 156 17.08 6.24 -6.35
CA ASP A 156 17.97 5.36 -5.60
C ASP A 156 17.20 4.05 -5.41
N ASP A 157 17.81 2.92 -5.76
CA ASP A 157 17.21 1.59 -5.88
C ASP A 157 16.19 1.39 -7.01
N ILE A 158 14.88 1.33 -6.76
CA ILE A 158 13.88 0.95 -7.78
C ILE A 158 12.67 1.90 -7.75
N GLY A 159 12.42 2.61 -8.84
CA GLY A 159 11.21 3.40 -9.07
C GLY A 159 10.33 2.74 -10.11
N LEU A 160 9.04 2.57 -9.84
CA LEU A 160 8.08 1.92 -10.74
C LEU A 160 6.85 2.79 -11.00
N ALA A 161 6.28 2.65 -12.19
CA ALA A 161 4.95 3.14 -12.52
C ALA A 161 4.10 1.97 -13.02
N GLY A 162 2.89 1.84 -12.48
CA GLY A 162 1.92 0.85 -12.93
C GLY A 162 0.53 1.43 -13.05
N VAL A 163 -0.33 0.77 -13.82
CA VAL A 163 -1.71 1.21 -14.03
C VAL A 163 -2.68 0.05 -13.86
N ALA A 164 -3.88 0.34 -13.40
CA ALA A 164 -5.04 -0.54 -13.50
C ALA A 164 -6.22 0.23 -14.08
N SER A 165 -7.22 -0.52 -14.56
CA SER A 165 -8.49 0.02 -15.05
C SER A 165 -9.62 -0.92 -14.68
N GLU A 166 -10.86 -0.49 -14.90
CA GLU A 166 -12.07 -1.34 -14.80
C GLU A 166 -12.02 -2.60 -15.65
N ARG A 167 -11.17 -2.63 -16.67
CA ARG A 167 -11.08 -3.73 -17.63
C ARG A 167 -9.82 -4.58 -17.45
N ARG A 168 -8.83 -4.07 -16.72
CA ARG A 168 -7.51 -4.67 -16.65
C ARG A 168 -6.96 -4.57 -15.24
N SER A 169 -6.44 -5.71 -14.80
CA SER A 169 -5.63 -5.82 -13.59
C SER A 169 -4.45 -4.86 -13.56
N PHE A 170 -3.92 -4.64 -12.35
CA PHE A 170 -2.68 -3.88 -12.18
C PHE A 170 -1.56 -4.43 -13.04
N ARG A 171 -0.86 -3.55 -13.75
CA ARG A 171 0.32 -3.89 -14.55
C ARG A 171 1.40 -2.82 -14.40
N ILE A 172 2.64 -3.25 -14.28
CA ILE A 172 3.80 -2.35 -14.30
C ILE A 172 4.07 -1.94 -15.74
N LEU A 173 4.17 -0.64 -15.98
CA LEU A 173 4.41 -0.06 -17.31
C LEU A 173 5.90 0.22 -17.57
N GLY A 174 6.66 0.44 -16.49
CA GLY A 174 8.08 0.71 -16.56
C GLY A 174 8.63 1.26 -15.24
N GLY A 175 9.92 1.59 -15.25
CA GLY A 175 10.59 2.09 -14.07
C GLY A 175 12.00 2.59 -14.34
N ALA A 176 12.66 3.03 -13.28
CA ALA A 176 14.07 3.39 -13.26
C ALA A 176 14.74 2.62 -12.12
N GLU A 177 15.96 2.16 -12.35
CA GLU A 177 16.71 1.43 -11.34
C GLU A 177 18.13 1.97 -11.20
N TRP A 178 18.53 2.23 -9.95
CA TRP A 178 19.90 2.58 -9.62
C TRP A 178 20.84 1.39 -9.80
N SER A 179 22.01 1.66 -10.37
CA SER A 179 23.12 0.72 -10.39
C SER A 179 24.44 1.46 -10.20
N ALA A 180 25.49 0.73 -9.83
CA ALA A 180 26.84 1.30 -9.69
C ALA A 180 27.34 2.00 -10.97
N GLN A 181 26.84 1.57 -12.14
CA GLN A 181 27.15 2.13 -13.45
C GLN A 181 26.24 3.31 -13.83
N ASN A 182 25.05 3.39 -13.22
CA ASN A 182 24.04 4.41 -13.47
C ASN A 182 23.62 5.10 -12.17
N GLN A 183 24.48 6.00 -11.70
CA GLN A 183 24.28 6.71 -10.43
C GLN A 183 23.09 7.70 -10.44
N ASN A 184 22.44 7.91 -11.60
CA ASN A 184 21.33 8.83 -11.79
C ASN A 184 20.17 8.15 -12.53
N ALA A 185 19.65 7.06 -11.97
CA ALA A 185 18.55 6.34 -12.58
C ALA A 185 17.35 7.27 -12.84
N SER A 186 16.89 7.24 -14.08
CA SER A 186 15.81 8.08 -14.58
C SER A 186 15.02 7.30 -15.63
N ALA A 187 13.75 7.66 -15.76
CA ALA A 187 12.85 7.07 -16.74
C ALA A 187 11.82 8.11 -17.19
N ARG A 188 11.34 7.92 -18.41
CA ARG A 188 10.21 8.66 -18.97
C ARG A 188 9.24 7.64 -19.55
N ILE A 189 8.02 7.60 -19.01
CA ILE A 189 7.00 6.60 -19.36
C ILE A 189 5.80 7.33 -19.92
N ASP A 190 5.51 7.13 -21.20
CA ASP A 190 4.30 7.65 -21.84
C ASP A 190 3.11 6.74 -21.53
N LEU A 191 2.10 7.30 -20.87
CA LEU A 191 0.91 6.58 -20.44
C LEU A 191 -0.21 6.65 -21.49
N THR A 192 -0.11 7.52 -22.49
CA THR A 192 -1.25 7.94 -23.32
C THR A 192 -1.94 6.76 -24.02
N SER A 193 -1.15 5.86 -24.62
CA SER A 193 -1.66 4.64 -25.27
C SER A 193 -1.92 3.48 -24.30
N GLN A 194 -1.53 3.64 -23.03
CA GLN A 194 -1.62 2.61 -22.01
C GLN A 194 -2.93 2.68 -21.21
N LEU A 195 -3.69 3.78 -21.33
CA LEU A 195 -4.93 4.03 -20.61
C LEU A 195 -6.16 3.54 -21.39
N ASP A 196 -7.04 2.82 -20.69
CA ASP A 196 -8.35 2.42 -21.22
C ASP A 196 -9.31 3.62 -21.26
N PRO A 197 -10.33 3.60 -22.15
CA PRO A 197 -11.47 4.49 -22.01
C PRO A 197 -12.12 4.33 -20.62
N GLY A 198 -12.51 5.44 -20.01
CA GLY A 198 -13.08 5.47 -18.67
C GLY A 198 -12.03 5.65 -17.57
N ARG A 199 -12.28 5.05 -16.41
CA ARG A 199 -11.48 5.23 -15.20
C ARG A 199 -10.26 4.31 -15.17
N ASN A 200 -9.11 4.91 -14.86
CA ASN A 200 -7.83 4.24 -14.66
C ASN A 200 -7.24 4.71 -13.33
N VAL A 201 -6.38 3.88 -12.74
CA VAL A 201 -5.64 4.19 -11.52
C VAL A 201 -4.15 4.03 -11.81
N LEU A 202 -3.41 5.13 -11.77
CA LEU A 202 -1.96 5.15 -11.87
C LEU A 202 -1.37 5.04 -10.47
N VAL A 203 -0.37 4.18 -10.29
CA VAL A 203 0.45 4.08 -9.09
C VAL A 203 1.90 4.38 -9.43
N LEU A 204 2.50 5.28 -8.67
CA LEU A 204 3.94 5.53 -8.66
C LEU A 204 4.51 5.02 -7.34
N LEU A 205 5.65 4.33 -7.36
CA LEU A 205 6.27 3.85 -6.12
C LEU A 205 7.79 3.82 -6.19
N LEU A 206 8.40 3.91 -5.01
CA LEU A 206 9.83 3.72 -4.77
C LEU A 206 10.00 2.51 -3.84
N HIS A 207 10.80 1.54 -4.27
CA HIS A 207 11.25 0.42 -3.47
C HIS A 207 12.75 0.54 -3.23
N ASP A 208 13.11 0.45 -1.96
CA ASP A 208 14.48 0.48 -1.44
C ASP A 208 14.95 -0.95 -1.22
N LYS A 209 16.15 -1.25 -1.71
CA LYS A 209 16.78 -2.57 -1.61
C LYS A 209 17.49 -2.68 -0.26
N ARG A 210 17.68 -3.91 0.20
CA ARG A 210 18.44 -4.14 1.44
C ARG A 210 19.93 -4.11 1.12
N PHE A 211 20.65 -3.23 1.81
CA PHE A 211 22.11 -3.28 1.87
C PHE A 211 22.57 -3.70 3.28
N VAL A 212 23.68 -4.42 3.35
CA VAL A 212 24.24 -4.97 4.60
C VAL A 212 24.49 -3.87 5.66
N PHE A 213 24.78 -2.64 5.22
CA PHE A 213 25.10 -1.50 6.10
C PHE A 213 23.98 -0.45 6.19
N GLY A 214 22.77 -0.78 5.73
CA GLY A 214 21.65 0.15 5.61
C GLY A 214 21.57 0.80 4.22
N GLY A 215 20.34 1.05 3.76
CA GLY A 215 20.04 1.67 2.48
C GLY A 215 19.82 3.16 2.61
N LYS A 216 20.26 3.91 1.59
CA LYS A 216 19.74 5.25 1.33
C LYS A 216 18.71 5.10 0.22
N TRP A 217 17.71 5.94 0.26
CA TRP A 217 16.74 6.01 -0.81
C TRP A 217 16.49 7.46 -1.18
N ALA A 218 16.21 7.71 -2.45
CA ALA A 218 15.87 9.01 -2.99
C ALA A 218 14.99 8.83 -4.22
N TYR A 219 14.11 9.79 -4.45
CA TYR A 219 13.33 9.85 -5.68
C TYR A 219 12.99 11.28 -6.06
N ARG A 220 12.73 11.47 -7.36
CA ARG A 220 11.92 12.56 -7.88
C ARG A 220 10.95 12.00 -8.90
N PHE A 221 9.67 12.21 -8.65
CA PHE A 221 8.59 11.88 -9.58
C PHE A 221 7.90 13.15 -10.07
N ALA A 222 7.51 13.14 -11.33
CA ALA A 222 6.66 14.17 -11.90
C ALA A 222 5.66 13.54 -12.86
N LEU A 223 4.43 14.07 -12.84
CA LEU A 223 3.38 13.75 -13.79
C LEU A 223 3.15 14.96 -14.67
N LYS A 224 3.19 14.74 -15.99
CA LYS A 224 3.07 15.79 -16.99
C LYS A 224 1.90 15.54 -17.92
N ALA A 225 1.05 16.54 -18.11
CA ALA A 225 -0.01 16.54 -19.11
C ALA A 225 0.32 17.58 -20.18
N ASP A 226 0.32 17.17 -21.46
CA ASP A 226 0.66 18.04 -22.60
C ASP A 226 1.99 18.81 -22.43
N GLY A 227 2.95 18.15 -21.77
CA GLY A 227 4.29 18.70 -21.49
C GLY A 227 4.39 19.54 -20.22
N GLU A 228 3.26 20.00 -19.66
CA GLU A 228 3.21 20.77 -18.41
C GLU A 228 3.23 19.84 -17.18
N THR A 229 4.00 20.20 -16.16
CA THR A 229 4.02 19.47 -14.89
C THR A 229 2.75 19.79 -14.09
N ILE A 230 1.85 18.82 -14.00
CA ILE A 230 0.61 18.94 -13.21
C ILE A 230 0.78 18.45 -11.77
N TRP A 231 1.84 17.69 -11.51
CA TRP A 231 2.19 17.20 -10.18
C TRP A 231 3.67 16.80 -10.12
N SER A 232 4.30 16.99 -8.98
CA SER A 232 5.65 16.47 -8.72
C SER A 232 5.89 16.29 -7.23
N ASP A 233 6.74 15.32 -6.91
CA ASP A 233 7.20 15.08 -5.55
C ASP A 233 8.65 14.61 -5.53
N ARG A 234 9.33 14.86 -4.41
CA ARG A 234 10.70 14.40 -4.17
C ARG A 234 10.94 14.18 -2.69
N ASN A 235 11.65 13.11 -2.36
CA ASN A 235 12.10 12.88 -1.00
C ASN A 235 13.37 12.03 -1.01
N ALA A 236 14.07 12.01 0.11
CA ALA A 236 15.23 11.15 0.34
C ALA A 236 15.32 10.79 1.83
N GLY A 237 15.88 9.62 2.12
CA GLY A 237 16.03 9.14 3.48
C GLY A 237 17.01 7.98 3.59
N SER A 238 17.06 7.38 4.77
CA SER A 238 17.84 6.18 5.03
C SER A 238 17.06 5.23 5.91
N THR A 239 17.40 3.94 5.84
CA THR A 239 16.65 2.87 6.47
C THR A 239 17.48 1.59 6.58
N ARG A 240 17.01 0.65 7.40
CA ARG A 240 17.62 -0.66 7.63
C ARG A 240 16.66 -1.77 7.22
N GLY A 241 16.35 -1.89 5.94
CA GLY A 241 15.52 -2.98 5.41
C GLY A 241 15.26 -2.79 3.93
N ALA A 242 14.66 -3.78 3.27
CA ALA A 242 14.05 -3.59 1.96
C ALA A 242 12.57 -3.20 2.10
N GLY A 243 12.01 -2.56 1.08
CA GLY A 243 10.58 -2.34 1.00
C GLY A 243 10.19 -1.05 0.27
N ILE A 244 8.89 -0.92 0.02
CA ILE A 244 8.32 0.30 -0.53
C ILE A 244 8.49 1.44 0.48
N ARG A 245 9.18 2.51 0.07
CA ARG A 245 9.43 3.72 0.86
C ARG A 245 8.53 4.87 0.49
N TYR A 246 8.00 4.84 -0.71
CA TYR A 246 7.11 5.83 -1.25
C TYR A 246 6.11 5.17 -2.17
N TRP A 247 4.85 5.60 -2.09
CA TRP A 247 3.93 5.42 -3.21
C TRP A 247 2.91 6.56 -3.26
N ALA A 248 2.39 6.81 -4.44
CA ALA A 248 1.30 7.74 -4.71
C ALA A 248 0.37 7.14 -5.76
N ALA A 249 -0.92 7.47 -5.69
CA ALA A 249 -1.91 7.02 -6.65
C ALA A 249 -2.74 8.18 -7.20
N PHE A 250 -3.14 8.04 -8.46
CA PHE A 250 -3.91 9.03 -9.21
C PHE A 250 -5.07 8.35 -9.93
N GLU A 251 -6.21 9.03 -9.93
CA GLU A 251 -7.33 8.65 -10.78
C GLU A 251 -7.23 9.40 -12.09
N ILE A 252 -7.33 8.65 -13.19
CA ILE A 252 -7.24 9.19 -14.54
C ILE A 252 -8.49 8.78 -15.29
N THR A 253 -9.28 9.75 -15.74
CA THR A 253 -10.42 9.48 -16.61
C THR A 253 -10.07 9.86 -18.03
N ARG A 254 -10.23 8.90 -18.97
CA ARG A 254 -10.12 9.12 -20.40
C ARG A 254 -11.50 9.13 -21.03
N ASP A 255 -11.91 10.27 -21.56
CA ASP A 255 -13.23 10.40 -22.17
C ASP A 255 -13.27 9.84 -23.61
N ALA A 256 -14.46 9.86 -24.22
CA ALA A 256 -14.66 9.34 -25.58
C ALA A 256 -13.89 10.11 -26.67
N SER A 257 -13.50 11.36 -26.41
CA SER A 257 -12.64 12.16 -27.30
C SER A 257 -11.15 11.83 -27.14
N GLY A 258 -10.81 11.01 -26.15
CA GLY A 258 -9.43 10.68 -25.79
C GLY A 258 -8.79 11.66 -24.81
N ARG A 259 -9.52 12.71 -24.39
CA ARG A 259 -9.02 13.69 -23.43
C ARG A 259 -8.93 13.06 -22.04
N LEU A 260 -7.84 13.40 -21.35
CA LEU A 260 -7.52 12.92 -20.02
C LEU A 260 -7.87 13.98 -18.97
N SER A 261 -8.34 13.51 -17.82
CA SER A 261 -8.46 14.29 -16.58
C SER A 261 -7.78 13.51 -15.46
N VAL A 262 -7.03 14.22 -14.61
CA VAL A 262 -6.20 13.63 -13.57
C VAL A 262 -6.52 14.26 -12.22
N SER A 263 -6.75 13.40 -11.22
CA SER A 263 -6.88 13.79 -9.82
C SER A 263 -6.03 12.88 -8.93
N THR A 264 -5.76 13.33 -7.70
CA THR A 264 -5.28 12.41 -6.66
C THR A 264 -6.32 11.32 -6.39
N ALA A 265 -5.87 10.12 -6.05
CA ALA A 265 -6.78 9.02 -5.73
C ALA A 265 -7.58 9.30 -4.45
N SER A 266 -8.85 8.89 -4.43
CA SER A 266 -9.69 8.93 -3.23
C SER A 266 -9.26 7.92 -2.17
N SER A 267 -9.66 8.13 -0.92
CA SER A 267 -9.45 7.22 0.21
C SER A 267 -10.04 5.84 -0.06
N ALA A 268 -11.18 5.77 -0.73
CA ALA A 268 -11.78 4.50 -1.15
C ALA A 268 -10.87 3.75 -2.14
N THR A 269 -10.30 4.47 -3.10
CA THR A 269 -9.34 3.91 -4.06
C THR A 269 -8.05 3.46 -3.38
N LEU A 270 -7.50 4.28 -2.49
CA LEU A 270 -6.30 3.94 -1.71
C LEU A 270 -6.54 2.68 -0.86
N ALA A 271 -7.69 2.58 -0.19
CA ALA A 271 -8.08 1.41 0.60
C ALA A 271 -8.13 0.14 -0.26
N GLY A 272 -8.69 0.22 -1.47
CA GLY A 272 -8.72 -0.89 -2.42
C GLY A 272 -7.34 -1.28 -2.96
N LEU A 273 -6.40 -0.32 -3.06
CA LEU A 273 -5.02 -0.58 -3.51
C LEU A 273 -4.14 -1.24 -2.43
N ASN A 274 -4.40 -1.01 -1.14
CA ASN A 274 -3.52 -1.46 -0.06
C ASN A 274 -3.13 -2.95 -0.17
N PRO A 275 -4.06 -3.91 -0.36
CA PRO A 275 -3.68 -5.33 -0.49
C PRO A 275 -2.75 -5.59 -1.68
N THR A 276 -2.96 -4.90 -2.81
CA THR A 276 -2.11 -5.03 -4.00
C THR A 276 -0.73 -4.43 -3.78
N ILE A 277 -0.64 -3.29 -3.09
CA ILE A 277 0.65 -2.67 -2.75
C ILE A 277 1.41 -3.54 -1.74
N ASP A 278 0.72 -4.16 -0.79
CA ASP A 278 1.33 -5.09 0.17
C ASP A 278 1.85 -6.36 -0.52
N ASP A 279 1.07 -6.98 -1.40
CA ASP A 279 1.50 -8.13 -2.21
C ASP A 279 2.69 -7.77 -3.11
N LEU A 280 2.62 -6.61 -3.80
CA LEU A 280 3.72 -6.12 -4.61
C LEU A 280 4.97 -5.87 -3.77
N ASN A 281 4.84 -5.26 -2.59
CA ASN A 281 5.96 -5.04 -1.69
C ASN A 281 6.59 -6.36 -1.26
N ALA A 282 5.79 -7.36 -0.88
CA ALA A 282 6.28 -8.68 -0.51
C ALA A 282 7.05 -9.34 -1.65
N ARG A 283 6.56 -9.23 -2.89
CA ARG A 283 7.26 -9.74 -4.09
C ARG A 283 8.54 -8.98 -4.39
N LEU A 284 8.53 -7.66 -4.26
CA LEU A 284 9.73 -6.86 -4.45
C LEU A 284 10.79 -7.22 -3.40
N ILE A 285 10.41 -7.40 -2.14
CA ILE A 285 11.30 -7.88 -1.09
C ILE A 285 11.82 -9.29 -1.42
N ALA A 286 10.95 -10.21 -1.87
CA ALA A 286 11.36 -11.58 -2.18
C ALA A 286 12.35 -11.66 -3.36
N ASN A 287 12.22 -10.77 -4.35
CA ASN A 287 13.05 -10.81 -5.57
C ASN A 287 14.25 -9.85 -5.53
N PHE A 288 14.18 -8.79 -4.72
CA PHE A 288 15.15 -7.68 -4.71
C PHE A 288 15.63 -7.29 -3.30
N GLY A 289 15.13 -7.96 -2.27
CA GLY A 289 15.48 -7.69 -0.88
C GLY A 289 16.83 -8.27 -0.44
N GLU A 290 17.53 -8.98 -1.31
CA GLU A 290 18.96 -9.32 -1.15
C GLU A 290 19.71 -8.86 -2.42
N GLU A 291 21.03 -8.60 -2.33
CA GLU A 291 21.88 -8.00 -3.39
C GLU A 291 22.02 -8.86 -4.68
N THR A 292 20.93 -9.39 -5.23
CA THR A 292 20.92 -9.98 -6.57
C THR A 292 20.54 -8.92 -7.60
N SER A 293 21.37 -8.77 -8.64
CA SER A 293 21.15 -7.80 -9.70
C SER A 293 19.90 -8.12 -10.55
N VAL A 294 19.20 -7.06 -10.98
CA VAL A 294 17.77 -7.07 -11.30
C VAL A 294 17.41 -7.44 -12.74
N MET A 295 18.31 -7.26 -13.71
CA MET A 295 17.92 -7.33 -15.12
C MET A 295 17.57 -8.74 -15.62
N GLY A 296 17.81 -9.79 -14.83
CA GLY A 296 17.32 -11.15 -15.11
C GLY A 296 15.92 -11.45 -14.57
N ALA A 297 15.53 -10.86 -13.44
CA ALA A 297 14.32 -11.26 -12.69
C ALA A 297 13.06 -10.49 -13.12
N LEU A 298 13.20 -9.21 -13.47
CA LEU A 298 12.07 -8.39 -13.94
C LEU A 298 11.52 -8.87 -15.29
N ALA A 299 12.39 -9.41 -16.16
CA ALA A 299 11.96 -10.07 -17.40
C ALA A 299 11.20 -11.38 -17.15
N GLY A 300 11.53 -12.13 -16.09
CA GLY A 300 10.80 -13.35 -15.71
C GLY A 300 9.43 -13.06 -15.09
N ALA A 301 9.35 -12.09 -14.17
CA ALA A 301 8.11 -11.74 -13.47
C ALA A 301 7.10 -10.96 -14.32
N LEU A 302 7.54 -10.26 -15.38
CA LEU A 302 6.65 -9.56 -16.33
C LEU A 302 6.07 -10.49 -17.42
N VAL A 303 6.67 -11.66 -17.65
CA VAL A 303 6.25 -12.61 -18.70
C VAL A 303 5.13 -13.55 -18.24
N GLU A 304 5.02 -13.83 -16.94
CA GLU A 304 3.88 -14.56 -16.40
C GLU A 304 2.76 -13.56 -16.06
N GLY A 305 1.81 -13.34 -16.97
CA GLY A 305 0.71 -12.38 -16.84
C GLY A 305 -0.01 -12.43 -15.48
N MET A 306 0.39 -11.53 -14.56
CA MET A 306 -0.22 -11.41 -13.24
C MET A 306 -1.44 -10.51 -13.31
N ALA A 307 -2.61 -11.13 -13.46
CA ALA A 307 -3.86 -10.42 -13.33
C ALA A 307 -4.31 -10.38 -11.86
N VAL A 308 -4.02 -9.27 -11.16
CA VAL A 308 -4.70 -8.94 -9.90
C VAL A 308 -5.94 -8.11 -10.23
N ASP A 309 -7.12 -8.70 -10.09
CA ASP A 309 -8.40 -8.01 -10.32
C ASP A 309 -8.62 -6.97 -9.20
N MET A 310 -8.50 -5.69 -9.57
CA MET A 310 -8.44 -4.56 -8.63
C MET A 310 -9.82 -4.00 -8.29
N LEU A 311 -10.88 -4.40 -9.00
CA LEU A 311 -12.15 -3.65 -8.99
C LEU A 311 -13.39 -4.49 -8.66
N GLY A 312 -13.20 -5.67 -8.06
CA GLY A 312 -14.29 -6.40 -7.41
C GLY A 312 -15.34 -6.96 -8.37
N GLY A 313 -14.96 -7.31 -9.60
CA GLY A 313 -15.82 -8.01 -10.53
C GLY A 313 -15.77 -9.52 -10.29
N GLY A 314 -16.75 -10.08 -9.57
CA GLY A 314 -16.88 -11.53 -9.43
C GLY A 314 -17.05 -12.21 -10.80
N GLY A 315 -15.98 -12.81 -11.33
CA GLY A 315 -16.00 -13.52 -12.61
C GLY A 315 -15.00 -14.68 -12.61
N THR A 316 -15.50 -15.90 -12.83
CA THR A 316 -14.72 -17.13 -12.94
C THR A 316 -13.91 -17.18 -14.25
N SER A 317 -12.61 -17.46 -14.19
CA SER A 317 -11.76 -17.60 -15.38
C SER A 317 -11.91 -18.97 -16.07
N PRO A 318 -11.81 -19.04 -17.41
CA PRO A 318 -11.45 -20.28 -18.10
C PRO A 318 -9.95 -20.29 -18.42
N GLN A 319 -9.27 -21.39 -18.05
CA GLN A 319 -7.90 -21.68 -18.46
C GLN A 319 -7.85 -22.05 -19.95
N GLN A 320 -7.01 -21.36 -20.73
CA GLN A 320 -6.68 -21.75 -22.10
C GLN A 320 -5.17 -21.99 -22.20
N ARG A 321 -4.77 -23.22 -22.59
CA ARG A 321 -3.38 -23.64 -22.80
C ARG A 321 -2.94 -23.37 -24.24
N CYS A 322 -1.72 -22.88 -24.43
CA CYS A 322 -1.04 -22.84 -25.73
C CYS A 322 -0.09 -24.05 -25.87
N PRO A 323 -0.10 -24.80 -26.98
CA PRO A 323 0.89 -25.84 -27.24
C PRO A 323 2.07 -25.32 -28.08
N ASN A 324 3.27 -25.80 -27.72
CA ASN A 324 4.56 -25.82 -28.42
C ASN A 324 4.59 -25.29 -29.87
N THR A 325 5.19 -24.11 -30.13
CA THR A 325 6.51 -23.86 -30.77
C THR A 325 6.64 -22.35 -31.13
N VAL A 326 7.79 -21.72 -30.79
CA VAL A 326 8.29 -20.35 -31.12
C VAL A 326 7.58 -19.14 -30.43
N TRP A 327 8.38 -18.29 -29.78
CA TRP A 327 8.02 -17.48 -28.58
C TRP A 327 7.94 -15.94 -28.77
N TRP A 328 7.42 -15.40 -29.88
CA TRP A 328 7.25 -13.93 -29.98
C TRP A 328 6.05 -13.41 -30.78
N GLU A 329 5.09 -14.23 -31.21
CA GLU A 329 3.94 -13.78 -32.02
C GLU A 329 2.56 -13.96 -31.37
N CYS A 330 2.46 -13.89 -30.03
CA CYS A 330 1.17 -13.79 -29.33
C CYS A 330 1.23 -12.70 -28.27
N TYR A 331 0.81 -11.49 -28.63
CA TYR A 331 0.34 -10.43 -27.73
C TYR A 331 -1.08 -10.04 -28.15
#